data_AF-A0A8T5KM55-F1
#
_entry.id   AF-A0A8T5KM55-F1
#
_cell.length_a   1.000
_cell.length_b   1.000
_cell.length_c   1.000
_cell.angle_alpha   90.00
_cell.angle_beta   90.00
_cell.angle_gamma   90.00
#
_symmetry.space_group_name_H-M   'P 1'
#
loop_
_entity.id
_entity.type
_entity.pdbx_description
1 polymer ?
#
loop_
_entity_poly.entity_id
_entity_poly.type
_entity_poly.pdbx_seq_one_letter_code
_entity_poly.pdbx_strand_id
1 'polypeptide(L)' 'MAIFANEIFGRDVVDSHNEKLGELRDFVIDKLSGSVTQIVVKLETNLDPGMLPWEYRNGLLNIPI' A
#
# COMPACT_ATOMS: atom_id res chain seq x y z
N MET A 1 -25.47 0.87 -6.20
CA MET A 1 -24.67 -0.08 -5.39
C MET A 1 -23.26 0.48 -5.36
N ALA A 2 -22.81 1.00 -4.21
CA ALA A 2 -21.46 1.52 -4.08
C ALA A 2 -20.50 0.33 -3.95
N ILE A 3 -19.48 0.29 -4.79
CA ILE A 3 -18.40 -0.69 -4.69
C ILE A 3 -17.30 0.01 -3.89
N PHE A 4 -17.25 -0.23 -2.57
CA PHE A 4 -16.27 0.38 -1.65
C PHE A 4 -14.81 0.19 -2.10
N ALA A 5 -14.51 -0.86 -2.87
CA ALA A 5 -13.18 -1.09 -3.41
C ALA A 5 -12.67 0.07 -4.30
N ASN A 6 -13.57 0.71 -5.08
CA ASN A 6 -13.18 1.87 -5.90
C ASN A 6 -12.88 3.13 -5.06
N GLU A 7 -13.42 3.21 -3.84
CA GLU A 7 -13.18 4.35 -2.94
C GLU A 7 -11.88 4.19 -2.13
N ILE A 8 -11.30 2.98 -2.13
CA ILE A 8 -10.11 2.64 -1.36
C ILE A 8 -8.84 2.87 -2.19
N PHE A 9 -8.87 2.62 -3.50
CA PHE A 9 -7.74 2.97 -4.37
C PHE A 9 -7.50 4.47 -4.40
N GLY A 10 -6.23 4.87 -4.30
CA GLY A 10 -5.82 6.28 -4.23
C GLY A 10 -5.94 6.92 -2.85
N ARG A 11 -6.40 6.18 -1.82
CA ARG A 11 -6.35 6.69 -0.44
C ARG A 11 -4.92 6.77 0.08
N ASP A 12 -4.70 7.75 0.95
CA ASP A 12 -3.44 7.93 1.65
C ASP A 12 -3.16 6.75 2.58
N VAL A 13 -1.97 6.19 2.44
CA VAL A 13 -1.39 5.25 3.41
C VAL A 13 -0.49 6.07 4.31
N VAL A 14 -0.78 6.06 5.61
CA VAL A 14 -0.05 6.80 6.63
C VAL A 14 0.64 5.83 7.60
N ASP A 15 1.74 6.27 8.19
CA ASP A 15 2.44 5.54 9.24
C ASP A 15 1.80 5.77 10.63
N SER A 16 2.41 5.21 11.68
CA SER A 16 1.94 5.39 13.07
C SER A 16 2.03 6.82 13.60
N HIS A 17 2.80 7.70 12.95
CA HIS A 17 2.93 9.12 13.27
C HIS A 17 2.01 10.00 12.40
N ASN A 18 1.14 9.38 11.60
CA ASN A 18 0.25 10.04 10.66
C ASN A 18 1.01 10.76 9.53
N GLU A 19 2.23 10.31 9.22
CA GLU A 19 3.01 10.75 8.06
C GLU A 19 2.58 9.96 6.83
N LYS A 20 2.34 10.67 5.73
CA LYS A 20 1.93 10.05 4.46
C LYS A 20 3.11 9.32 3.82
N LEU A 21 2.95 8.00 3.66
CA LEU A 21 3.88 7.16 2.90
C LEU A 21 3.58 7.21 1.40
N GLY A 22 2.31 7.30 1.03
CA GLY A 22 1.91 7.26 -0.37
C GLY A 22 0.44 6.99 -0.58
N GLU A 23 0.11 6.50 -1.77
CA GLU A 23 -1.27 6.17 -2.17
C GLU A 23 -1.42 4.68 -2.41
N LEU A 24 -2.51 4.09 -1.91
CA LEU A 24 -2.84 2.70 -2.14
C LEU A 24 -3.13 2.44 -3.64
N ARG A 25 -2.47 1.43 -4.22
CA ARG A 25 -2.62 1.04 -5.63
C ARG A 25 -3.13 -0.36 -5.85
N ASP A 26 -2.79 -1.30 -4.96
CA ASP A 26 -3.21 -2.70 -5.11
C ASP A 26 -3.22 -3.45 -3.77
N PHE A 27 -3.74 -4.68 -3.79
CA PHE A 27 -3.74 -5.63 -2.70
C PHE A 27 -3.16 -6.97 -3.14
N VAL A 28 -2.38 -7.59 -2.26
CA VAL A 28 -2.00 -8.99 -2.42
C VAL A 28 -2.99 -9.83 -1.63
N ILE A 29 -3.66 -10.76 -2.31
CA ILE A 29 -4.67 -11.63 -1.71
C ILE A 29 -4.17 -13.06 -1.74
N ASP A 30 -4.19 -13.72 -0.58
CA ASP A 30 -3.99 -15.16 -0.50
C ASP A 30 -5.15 -15.88 -1.20
N LYS A 31 -4.83 -16.70 -2.21
CA LYS A 31 -5.83 -17.33 -3.07
C LYS A 31 -6.65 -18.41 -2.38
N LEU A 32 -6.14 -19.00 -1.31
CA LEU A 32 -6.81 -20.10 -0.61
C LEU A 32 -7.81 -19.58 0.43
N SER A 33 -7.40 -18.60 1.23
CA SER A 33 -8.23 -18.01 2.28
C SER A 33 -9.06 -16.81 1.82
N GLY A 34 -8.67 -16.15 0.72
CA GLY A 34 -9.24 -14.88 0.29
C GLY A 34 -8.79 -13.69 1.16
N SER A 35 -7.81 -13.89 2.04
CA SER A 35 -7.33 -12.85 2.96
C SER A 35 -6.39 -11.89 2.26
N VAL A 36 -6.48 -10.59 2.58
CA VAL A 36 -5.47 -9.62 2.15
C VAL A 36 -4.22 -9.82 3.00
N THR A 37 -3.07 -10.02 2.35
CA THR A 37 -1.79 -10.28 3.02
C THR A 37 -0.84 -9.09 2.93
N GLN A 38 -0.97 -8.27 1.90
CA GLN A 38 -0.16 -7.07 1.70
C GLN A 38 -0.97 -5.97 1.00
N ILE A 39 -0.56 -4.73 1.23
CA ILE A 39 -0.95 -3.58 0.42
C ILE A 39 0.21 -3.16 -0.49
N VAL A 40 -0.14 -2.68 -1.68
CA VAL A 40 0.82 -2.15 -2.65
C VAL A 40 0.63 -0.65 -2.74
N VAL A 41 1.68 0.10 -2.41
CA VAL A 41 1.63 1.55 -2.23
C VAL A 41 2.53 2.23 -3.24
N LYS A 42 2.01 3.25 -3.92
CA LYS A 42 2.85 4.18 -4.67
C LYS A 42 3.47 5.17 -3.69
N LEU A 43 4.78 5.06 -3.48
CA LEU A 43 5.52 5.88 -2.53
C LEU A 43 5.52 7.35 -2.96
N GLU A 44 5.45 8.26 -1.99
CA GLU A 44 5.70 9.67 -2.21
C GLU A 44 7.12 9.92 -2.75
N THR A 45 7.26 10.89 -3.66
CA THR A 45 8.53 11.17 -4.36
C THR A 45 9.65 11.68 -3.45
N ASN A 46 9.33 12.16 -2.26
CA ASN A 46 10.29 12.71 -1.29
C ASN A 46 10.76 11.67 -0.25
N LEU A 47 10.23 10.45 -0.27
CA LEU A 47 10.63 9.38 0.64
C LEU A 47 11.70 8.51 -0.02
N ASP A 48 12.77 8.21 0.72
CA ASP A 48 13.79 7.25 0.29
C ASP A 48 13.31 5.81 0.59
N PRO A 49 13.01 4.99 -0.43
CA PRO A 49 12.60 3.60 -0.22
C PRO A 49 13.67 2.76 0.49
N GLY A 50 14.96 3.13 0.39
CA GLY A 50 16.05 2.43 1.06
C GLY A 50 16.05 2.58 2.58
N MET A 51 15.29 3.54 3.11
CA MET A 51 15.12 3.76 4.55
C MET A 51 13.93 2.97 5.14
N LEU A 52 13.13 2.33 4.29
CA LEU A 52 11.95 1.58 4.71
C LEU A 52 12.27 0.07 4.81
N PRO A 53 11.65 -0.66 5.75
CA PRO A 53 11.95 -2.09 5.98
C PRO A 53 11.27 -3.03 4.96
N TRP A 54 10.54 -2.47 3.99
CA TRP A 54 9.69 -3.23 3.08
C TRP A 54 10.27 -3.29 1.66
N GLU A 55 9.84 -4.29 0.90
CA GLU A 55 10.30 -4.43 -0.48
C GLU A 55 9.78 -3.29 -1.35
N TYR A 56 10.70 -2.63 -2.05
CA TYR A 56 10.39 -1.62 -3.06
C TYR A 56 10.77 -2.12 -4.46
N ARG A 57 9.78 -2.25 -5.34
CA ARG A 57 9.96 -2.78 -6.69
C ARG A 57 9.12 -1.98 -7.68
N ASN A 58 9.72 -1.57 -8.81
CA ASN A 58 9.03 -0.89 -9.90
C ASN A 58 8.24 0.38 -9.48
N GLY A 59 8.74 1.14 -8.50
CA GLY A 59 8.04 2.34 -8.03
C GLY A 59 6.94 2.08 -7.00
N LEU A 60 6.81 0.84 -6.52
CA LEU A 60 5.79 0.41 -5.59
C LEU A 60 6.41 -0.23 -4.35
N LEU A 61 5.80 0.03 -3.21
CA LEU A 61 6.20 -0.49 -1.90
C LEU A 61 5.18 -1.55 -1.45
N ASN A 62 5.68 -2.73 -1.06
CA ASN A 62 4.84 -3.84 -0.62
C ASN A 62 4.83 -3.94 0.91
N ILE A 63 3.76 -3.48 1.54
CA ILE A 63 3.63 -3.44 3.00
C ILE A 63 2.78 -4.63 3.46
N PRO A 64 3.31 -5.55 4.30
CA PRO A 64 2.54 -6.64 4.89
C PRO A 64 1.53 -6.12 5.92
N ILE A 65 0.37 -6.79 5.99
CA ILE A 65 -0.71 -6.50 6.96
C ILE A 65 -0.70 -7.52 8.08
#